data_AF-A0A920DU26-F1
#
_entry.id   AF-A0A920DU26-F1
#
_cell.length_a   1.000
_cell.length_b   1.000
_cell.length_c   1.000
_cell.angle_alpha   90.00
_cell.angle_beta   90.00
_cell.angle_gamma   90.00
#
_symmetry.space_group_name_H-M   'P 1'
#
loop_
_entity.id
_entity.type
_entity.pdbx_description
1 polymer ?
#
loop_
_entity_poly.entity_id
_entity_poly.type
_entity_poly.pdbx_seq_one_letter_code
_entity_poly.pdbx_strand_id
1 'polypeptide(L)'
;MNPEKIKDQRKFDKFTPLHPNEKFNLSNTSDMSMRIMDMVAPIGKGQRGLIVAQPKTGKTILISKIANAIRRNHPNTVLIFF
;
A
#
# COMPACT_ATOMS: atom_id res chain seq x y z
N MET A 1 -23.28 -3.44 -3.45
CA MET A 1 -22.80 -4.36 -4.50
C MET A 1 -24.02 -5.06 -5.07
N ASN A 2 -24.35 -4.89 -6.36
CA ASN A 2 -25.49 -5.57 -6.97
C ASN A 2 -25.15 -7.08 -7.06
N PRO A 3 -25.94 -7.99 -6.45
CA PRO A 3 -25.67 -9.43 -6.43
C PRO A 3 -25.44 -10.05 -7.81
N GLU A 4 -26.10 -9.52 -8.84
CA GLU A 4 -25.94 -10.01 -10.21
C GLU A 4 -24.53 -9.82 -10.75
N LYS A 5 -23.85 -8.72 -10.39
CA LYS A 5 -22.47 -8.42 -10.81
C LYS A 5 -21.42 -9.34 -10.20
N ILE A 6 -21.78 -10.11 -9.18
CA ILE A 6 -20.86 -11.05 -8.49
C ILE A 6 -20.72 -12.34 -9.30
N LYS A 7 -21.80 -12.77 -9.97
CA LYS A 7 -21.84 -14.02 -10.74
C LYS A 7 -20.84 -14.03 -11.89
N ASP A 8 -20.60 -12.86 -12.49
CA ASP A 8 -19.68 -12.70 -13.63
C ASP A 8 -18.23 -12.38 -13.20
N GLN A 9 -17.94 -12.31 -11.89
CA GLN A 9 -16.59 -12.01 -11.44
C GLN A 9 -15.64 -13.17 -11.72
N ARG A 10 -14.53 -12.86 -12.40
CA ARG A 10 -13.41 -13.79 -12.55
C ARG A 10 -12.79 -14.07 -11.17
N LYS A 11 -12.60 -15.35 -10.85
CA LYS A 11 -11.88 -15.78 -9.64
C LYS A 11 -10.47 -15.21 -9.62
N PHE A 12 -9.97 -14.85 -8.43
CA PHE A 12 -8.67 -14.20 -8.26
C PHE A 12 -7.52 -14.97 -8.91
N ASP A 13 -7.51 -16.30 -8.78
CA ASP A 13 -6.44 -17.17 -9.29
C ASP A 13 -6.32 -17.19 -10.83
N LYS A 14 -7.34 -16.69 -11.54
CA LYS A 14 -7.36 -16.60 -13.01
C LYS A 14 -6.83 -15.27 -13.54
N PHE A 15 -6.41 -14.34 -12.68
CA PHE A 15 -5.78 -13.10 -13.12
C PHE A 15 -4.32 -13.33 -13.51
N THR A 16 -3.88 -12.64 -14.56
CA THR A 16 -2.46 -12.60 -14.94
C THR A 16 -1.70 -11.76 -13.91
N PRO A 17 -0.64 -12.28 -13.29
CA PRO A 17 0.19 -11.47 -12.39
C PRO A 17 0.91 -10.41 -13.21
N LEU A 18 0.80 -9.16 -12.78
CA LEU A 18 1.49 -8.03 -13.40
C LEU A 18 2.39 -7.35 -12.35
N HIS A 19 3.48 -6.78 -12.83
CA HIS A 19 4.28 -5.90 -11.99
C HIS A 19 3.51 -4.61 -11.69
N PRO A 20 3.75 -3.98 -10.52
CA PRO A 20 3.15 -2.71 -10.17
C PRO A 20 3.43 -1.66 -11.25
N ASN A 21 2.37 -1.10 -11.82
CA ASN A 21 2.42 -0.04 -12.83
C ASN A 21 2.01 1.33 -12.27
N GLU A 22 1.45 1.36 -11.06
CA GLU A 22 1.02 2.57 -10.38
C GLU A 22 1.68 2.67 -9.01
N LYS A 23 2.29 3.82 -8.71
CA LYS A 23 3.00 4.09 -7.46
C LYS A 23 2.05 4.70 -6.42
N PHE A 24 2.15 4.25 -5.16
CA PHE A 24 1.63 4.98 -4.02
C PHE A 24 2.51 6.19 -3.72
N ASN A 25 2.02 7.38 -4.00
CA ASN A 25 2.67 8.62 -3.56
C ASN A 25 2.59 8.77 -2.03
N LEU A 26 3.72 8.60 -1.33
CA LEU A 26 3.82 8.77 0.13
C LEU A 26 4.35 10.17 0.51
N SER A 27 5.04 10.85 -0.39
CA SER A 27 5.80 12.07 -0.09
C SER A 27 4.94 13.33 0.09
N ASN A 28 3.64 13.27 -0.19
CA ASN A 28 2.71 14.39 0.01
C ASN A 28 2.31 14.58 1.50
N THR A 29 3.32 14.57 2.38
CA THR A 29 3.20 14.80 3.82
C THR A 29 4.42 15.58 4.30
N SER A 30 4.34 16.26 5.45
CA SER A 30 5.51 16.88 6.09
C SER A 30 6.45 15.85 6.73
N ASP A 31 6.15 14.55 6.63
CA ASP A 31 6.90 13.48 7.25
C ASP A 31 8.12 13.10 6.40
N MET A 32 9.31 13.36 6.94
CA MET A 32 10.57 13.03 6.29
C MET A 32 10.73 11.53 6.02
N SER A 33 10.21 10.66 6.90
CA SER A 33 10.30 9.21 6.69
C SER A 33 9.55 8.78 5.43
N MET A 34 8.39 9.40 5.15
CA MET A 34 7.59 9.09 3.95
C MET A 34 8.27 9.58 2.68
N ARG A 35 8.90 10.76 2.72
CA ARG A 35 9.69 11.28 1.59
C ARG A 35 10.89 10.40 1.26
N ILE A 36 11.65 9.98 2.29
CA ILE A 36 12.79 9.07 2.10
C ILE A 36 12.33 7.74 1.52
N MET A 37 11.24 7.17 2.05
CA MET A 37 10.68 5.91 1.54
C MET A 37 10.26 6.03 0.08
N ASP A 38 9.60 7.13 -0.31
CA ASP A 38 9.15 7.36 -1.67
C ASP A 38 10.29 7.45 -2.70
N MET A 39 11.49 7.85 -2.25
CA MET A 39 12.72 7.94 -3.07
C MET A 39 13.52 6.63 -3.09
N VAL A 40 13.77 6.03 -1.92
CA VAL A 40 14.71 4.91 -1.77
C VAL A 40 14.04 3.57 -2.01
N ALA A 41 12.77 3.43 -1.63
CA ALA A 41 12.01 2.18 -1.70
C ALA A 41 10.56 2.45 -2.11
N PRO A 42 10.32 2.88 -3.37
CA PRO A 42 8.98 3.23 -3.84
C PRO A 42 8.02 2.04 -3.75
N ILE A 43 6.81 2.29 -3.25
CA ILE A 43 5.77 1.25 -3.10
C ILE A 43 4.74 1.40 -4.22
N GLY A 44 4.48 0.33 -4.96
CA GLY A 44 3.44 0.29 -6.01
C GLY A 44 2.19 -0.50 -5.63
N LYS A 45 1.12 -0.36 -6.41
CA LYS A 45 -0.09 -1.18 -6.29
C LYS A 45 0.22 -2.62 -6.72
N GLY A 46 0.05 -3.56 -5.79
CA GLY A 46 0.47 -4.95 -5.97
C GLY A 46 1.92 -5.23 -5.53
N GLN A 47 2.61 -4.24 -4.93
CA GLN A 47 3.96 -4.43 -4.40
C GLN A 47 3.96 -5.45 -3.26
N ARG A 48 4.93 -6.37 -3.28
CA ARG A 48 5.26 -7.25 -2.17
C ARG A 48 6.51 -6.69 -1.50
N GLY A 49 6.37 -6.19 -0.28
CA GLY A 49 7.44 -5.53 0.47
C GLY A 49 7.69 -6.21 1.80
N LEU A 50 8.93 -6.14 2.28
CA LEU A 50 9.33 -6.64 3.59
C LEU A 50 9.98 -5.50 4.38
N ILE A 51 9.43 -5.20 5.57
CA ILE A 51 10.04 -4.26 6.50
C ILE A 51 10.86 -5.05 7.52
N VAL A 52 12.18 -5.04 7.32
CA VAL A 52 13.17 -5.61 8.23
C VAL A 52 13.55 -4.55 9.26
N ALA A 53 13.35 -4.85 10.54
CA ALA A 53 13.61 -3.93 11.64
C ALA A 53 13.84 -4.73 12.93
N GLN A 54 14.75 -4.26 13.78
CA GLN A 54 14.99 -4.85 15.10
C GLN A 54 13.89 -4.43 16.09
N PRO A 55 13.76 -5.11 17.25
CA PRO A 55 12.84 -4.67 18.30
C PRO A 55 13.11 -3.22 18.72
N LYS A 56 12.04 -2.45 19.00
CA LYS A 56 12.08 -1.05 19.47
C LYS A 56 12.64 -0.01 18.48
N THR A 57 12.78 -0.32 17.19
CA THR A 57 13.24 0.67 16.17
C THR A 57 12.12 1.42 15.44
N GLY A 58 10.91 1.47 16.01
CA GLY A 58 9.81 2.25 15.45
C GLY A 58 9.08 1.64 14.24
N LYS A 59 9.21 0.32 13.99
CA LYS A 59 8.48 -0.39 12.92
C LYS A 59 6.97 -0.09 12.92
N THR A 60 6.35 -0.13 14.10
CA THR A 60 4.92 0.15 14.25
C THR A 60 4.58 1.59 13.86
N ILE A 61 5.40 2.56 14.27
CA ILE A 61 5.21 3.97 13.93
C ILE A 61 5.35 4.18 12.41
N LEU A 62 6.35 3.54 11.79
CA LEU A 62 6.54 3.60 10.35
C LEU A 62 5.32 3.06 9.58
N ILE A 63 4.78 1.91 10.00
CA ILE A 63 3.58 1.31 9.39
C ILE A 63 2.38 2.26 9.52
N SER A 64 2.16 2.84 10.70
CA SER A 64 1.08 3.82 10.91
C SER A 64 1.25 5.08 10.06
N LYS A 65 2.48 5.54 9.81
CA LYS A 65 2.75 6.68 8.92
C LYS A 65 2.43 6.34 7.46
N ILE A 66 2.85 5.16 6.99
CA ILE A 66 2.52 4.66 5.64
C ILE A 66 1.00 4.57 5.47
N ALA A 67 0.30 4.00 6.44
CA ALA A 67 -1.16 3.90 6.47
C ALA A 67 -1.84 5.25 6.26
N ASN A 68 -1.43 6.25 7.04
CA ASN A 68 -2.01 7.58 6.99
C ASN A 68 -1.69 8.30 5.69
N ALA A 69 -0.47 8.13 5.16
CA ALA A 69 -0.09 8.69 3.86
C ALA A 69 -0.93 8.08 2.73
N ILE A 70 -1.11 6.75 2.70
CA ILE A 70 -1.96 6.08 1.70
C ILE A 70 -3.41 6.51 1.84
N ARG A 71 -3.96 6.55 3.07
CA ARG A 71 -5.36 6.96 3.31
C ARG A 71 -5.64 8.38 2.80
N ARG A 72 -4.69 9.29 2.98
CA ARG A 72 -4.80 10.67 2.54
C ARG A 72 -4.65 10.81 1.02
N ASN A 73 -3.65 10.16 0.45
CA ASN A 73 -3.26 10.39 -0.95
C ASN A 73 -4.02 9.48 -1.93
N HIS A 74 -4.54 8.35 -1.45
CA HIS A 74 -5.24 7.33 -2.24
C HIS A 74 -6.54 6.89 -1.54
N PRO A 75 -7.55 7.77 -1.40
CA PRO A 75 -8.75 7.52 -0.60
C PRO A 75 -9.58 6.31 -1.04
N ASN A 76 -9.42 5.88 -2.30
CA ASN A 76 -10.09 4.69 -2.85
C ASN A 76 -9.39 3.37 -2.49
N THR A 77 -8.25 3.43 -1.78
CA THR A 77 -7.51 2.24 -1.37
C THR A 77 -8.14 1.65 -0.11
N VAL A 78 -8.51 0.37 -0.18
CA VAL A 78 -8.92 -0.37 1.01
C VAL A 78 -7.67 -0.71 1.84
N LEU A 79 -7.66 -0.24 3.08
CA LEU A 79 -6.58 -0.48 4.03
C LEU A 79 -6.98 -1.56 5.04
N ILE A 80 -6.08 -2.51 5.29
CA ILE A 80 -6.28 -3.61 6.24
C ILE A 80 -5.05 -3.65 7.15
N PHE A 81 -5.27 -3.59 8.47
CA PHE A 81 -4.24 -3.71 9.51
C PHE A 81 -4.66 -4.83 10.48
N PHE A 82 -3.68 -5.60 10.93
CA PHE A 82 -3.83 -6.66 11.93
C PHE A 82 -2.98 -6.34 13.15
#